data_AF-A0A822I2W6-F1
#
_entry.id   AF-A0A822I2W6-F1
#
_cell.length_a   1.000
_cell.length_b   1.000
_cell.length_c   1.000
_cell.angle_alpha   90.00
_cell.angle_beta   90.00
_cell.angle_gamma   90.00
#
_symmetry.space_group_name_H-M   'P 1'
#
loop_
_entity.id
_entity.type
_entity.pdbx_description
1 polymer ?
#
loop_
_entity_poly.entity_id
_entity_poly.type
_entity_poly.pdbx_seq_one_letter_code
_entity_poly.pdbx_strand_id
1 'polypeptide(L)'
;ATKQVLLQIDDVRPQDIGEYVVIATNPAGQESTICSLNVVPDKKGVDEQAFVPQDKFRNLEYPEGKGRRPLEIVPGVDVQPFVSPEKFRKLDHVEPVERPEREL
;
A
#
# COMPACT_ATOMS: atom_id res chain seq x y z
N ALA A 1 54.93 -8.49 1.00
CA ALA A 1 53.57 -8.92 0.64
C ALA A 1 52.62 -8.49 1.77
N THR A 2 51.58 -7.74 1.45
CA THR A 2 50.52 -7.38 2.41
C THR A 2 49.59 -8.58 2.60
N LYS A 3 49.31 -8.96 3.85
CA LYS A 3 48.29 -9.98 4.15
C LYS A 3 46.93 -9.27 4.17
N GLN A 4 45.97 -9.79 3.41
CA GLN A 4 44.61 -9.24 3.33
C GLN A 4 43.60 -10.33 3.66
N VAL A 5 42.51 -9.94 4.31
CA VAL A 5 41.34 -10.78 4.63
C VAL A 5 40.11 -9.97 4.25
N LEU A 6 39.12 -10.63 3.63
CA LEU A 6 37.89 -10.01 3.16
C LEU A 6 36.70 -10.74 3.79
N LEU A 7 35.71 -9.98 4.26
CA LEU A 7 34.37 -10.47 4.56
C LEU A 7 33.44 -10.07 3.40
N GLN A 8 32.84 -11.05 2.75
CA GLN A 8 31.84 -10.85 1.70
C GLN A 8 30.51 -11.45 2.16
N ILE A 9 29.44 -10.68 2.06
CA ILE A 9 28.07 -11.09 2.37
C ILE A 9 27.26 -10.92 1.09
N ASP A 10 26.82 -12.03 0.49
CA ASP A 10 25.98 -12.03 -0.70
C ASP A 10 24.50 -11.90 -0.29
N ASP A 11 23.68 -11.28 -1.15
CA ASP A 11 22.23 -11.07 -0.93
C ASP A 11 21.91 -10.46 0.45
N VAL A 12 22.49 -9.27 0.71
CA VAL A 12 22.37 -8.58 2.00
C VAL A 12 20.90 -8.28 2.35
N ARG A 13 20.48 -8.67 3.55
CA ARG A 13 19.13 -8.47 4.08
C ARG A 13 19.12 -7.49 5.26
N PRO A 14 17.95 -6.94 5.65
CA PRO A 14 17.87 -6.05 6.80
C PRO A 14 18.37 -6.66 8.13
N GLN A 15 18.36 -7.99 8.27
CA GLN A 15 18.88 -8.68 9.45
C GLN A 15 20.40 -8.67 9.55
N ASP A 16 21.10 -8.38 8.45
CA ASP A 16 22.56 -8.28 8.40
C ASP A 16 23.04 -6.88 8.82
N ILE A 17 22.13 -5.92 9.05
CA ILE A 17 22.47 -4.60 9.58
C ILE A 17 23.10 -4.75 10.97
N GLY A 18 24.23 -4.09 11.18
CA GLY A 18 24.89 -4.12 12.48
C GLY A 18 26.32 -3.65 12.45
N GLU A 19 26.98 -3.83 13.58
CA GLU A 19 28.40 -3.55 13.75
C GLU A 19 29.22 -4.83 13.59
N TYR A 20 30.18 -4.79 12.67
CA TYR A 20 31.11 -5.87 12.40
C TYR A 20 32.48 -5.51 12.94
N VAL A 21 33.11 -6.48 13.62
CA VAL A 21 34.45 -6.32 14.21
C VAL A 21 35.40 -7.33 13.57
N VAL A 22 36.48 -6.83 12.99
CA VAL A 22 37.60 -7.65 12.54
C VAL A 22 38.65 -7.68 13.63
N ILE A 23 39.07 -8.88 14.01
CA ILE A 23 40.06 -9.10 15.06
C ILE A 23 41.26 -9.82 14.46
N ALA A 24 42.44 -9.19 14.55
CA ALA A 24 43.70 -9.78 14.13
C ALA A 24 44.55 -10.12 15.36
N THR A 25 44.73 -11.42 15.62
CA THR A 25 45.48 -11.93 16.78
C THR A 25 46.78 -12.60 16.34
N ASN A 26 47.87 -12.30 17.04
CA ASN A 26 49.16 -12.99 16.91
C ASN A 26 49.78 -13.20 18.32
N PRO A 27 50.91 -13.92 18.45
CA PRO A 27 51.54 -14.13 19.76
C PRO A 27 51.98 -12.85 20.50
N ALA A 28 52.14 -11.72 19.81
CA ALA A 28 52.52 -10.45 20.41
C ALA A 28 51.31 -9.64 20.90
N GLY A 29 50.09 -9.96 20.46
CA GLY A 29 48.88 -9.27 20.88
C GLY A 29 47.72 -9.39 19.89
N GLN A 30 46.78 -8.47 20.03
CA GLN A 30 45.55 -8.42 19.27
C GLN A 30 45.23 -6.98 18.90
N GLU A 31 44.78 -6.77 17.67
CA GLU A 31 44.29 -5.49 17.17
C GLU A 31 42.88 -5.68 16.60
N SER A 32 42.06 -4.64 16.63
CA SER A 32 40.69 -4.72 16.10
C SER A 32 40.28 -3.50 15.29
N THR A 33 39.36 -3.70 14.36
CA THR A 33 38.77 -2.62 13.57
C THR A 33 37.28 -2.86 13.43
N ILE A 34 36.51 -1.79 13.55
CA ILE A 34 35.04 -1.81 13.60
C ILE A 34 34.49 -1.18 12.31
N CYS A 35 33.41 -1.75 11.76
CA CYS A 35 32.69 -1.25 10.60
C CYS A 35 31.17 -1.37 10.82
N SER A 36 30.40 -0.34 10.47
CA SER A 36 28.94 -0.36 10.54
C SER A 36 28.33 -0.66 9.16
N LEU A 37 27.52 -1.71 9.08
CA LEU A 37 26.78 -2.09 7.87
C LEU A 37 25.33 -1.58 7.97
N ASN A 38 24.93 -0.75 7.02
CA ASN A 38 23.56 -0.25 6.88
C ASN A 38 23.00 -0.67 5.52
N VAL A 39 21.72 -1.04 5.48
CA VAL A 39 21.00 -1.46 4.27
C VAL A 39 19.87 -0.49 4.00
N VAL A 40 19.86 0.11 2.81
CA VAL A 40 18.77 0.99 2.35
C VAL A 40 18.01 0.24 1.26
N PRO A 41 16.71 -0.05 1.44
CA PRO A 41 15.93 -0.71 0.39
C PRO A 41 15.82 0.21 -0.83
N ASP A 42 16.01 -0.37 -2.03
CA ASP A 42 15.95 0.37 -3.32
C ASP A 42 14.58 1.00 -3.60
N LYS A 43 13.53 0.51 -2.94
CA LYS A 43 12.19 1.11 -3.04
C LYS A 43 12.12 2.29 -2.09
N LYS A 44 12.38 3.48 -2.64
CA LYS A 44 11.80 4.73 -2.12
C LYS A 44 10.34 4.42 -1.78
N GLY A 45 9.94 4.74 -0.55
CA GLY A 45 8.69 4.31 0.05
C GLY A 45 7.53 4.36 -0.93
N VAL A 46 6.64 3.38 -0.82
CA VAL A 46 5.29 3.49 -1.38
C VAL A 46 4.82 4.92 -1.12
N ASP A 47 4.56 5.70 -2.17
CA ASP A 47 4.10 7.07 -2.02
C ASP A 47 2.88 7.05 -1.09
N GLU A 48 3.06 7.49 0.15
CA GLU A 48 1.97 7.61 1.13
C GLU A 48 1.02 8.76 0.75
N GLN A 49 1.34 9.49 -0.32
CA GLN A 49 0.48 10.46 -0.93
C GLN A 49 -0.73 9.74 -1.53
N ALA A 50 -1.92 10.09 -1.04
CA ALA A 50 -3.16 9.64 -1.64
C ALA A 50 -3.17 10.01 -3.13
N PHE A 51 -3.15 9.01 -4.00
CA PHE A 51 -3.27 9.16 -5.46
C PHE A 51 -4.59 9.86 -5.87
N VAL A 52 -5.54 9.95 -4.94
CA VAL A 52 -6.85 10.53 -5.16
C VAL A 52 -6.91 11.93 -4.53
N PRO A 53 -7.07 13.00 -5.34
CA PRO A 53 -7.35 14.34 -4.83
C PRO A 53 -8.58 14.33 -3.92
N GLN A 54 -8.51 15.01 -2.76
CA GLN A 54 -9.60 15.04 -1.78
C GLN A 54 -10.93 15.51 -2.40
N ASP A 55 -10.86 16.40 -3.39
CA ASP A 55 -12.02 16.90 -4.13
C ASP A 55 -12.78 15.83 -4.91
N LYS A 56 -12.18 14.67 -5.22
CA LYS A 56 -12.88 13.56 -5.89
C LYS A 56 -13.98 12.96 -5.02
N PHE A 57 -13.91 13.14 -3.70
CA PHE A 57 -14.94 12.68 -2.76
C PHE A 57 -16.02 13.73 -2.50
N ARG A 58 -15.87 14.96 -3.00
CA ARG A 58 -16.86 16.03 -2.83
C ARG A 58 -18.23 15.70 -3.45
N ASN A 59 -18.23 14.84 -4.47
CA ASN A 59 -19.47 14.33 -5.09
C ASN A 59 -20.16 13.21 -4.27
N LEU A 60 -19.47 12.67 -3.26
CA LEU A 60 -19.97 11.69 -2.30
C LEU A 60 -20.35 12.34 -0.96
N GLU A 61 -19.95 13.60 -0.73
CA GLU A 61 -20.49 14.40 0.37
C GLU A 61 -21.99 14.54 0.17
N TYR A 62 -22.75 14.03 1.14
CA TYR A 62 -24.19 14.15 1.13
C TYR A 62 -24.55 15.65 1.09
N PRO A 63 -25.33 16.12 0.09
CA PRO A 63 -25.76 17.49 0.07
C PRO A 63 -26.54 17.76 1.36
N GLU A 64 -26.11 18.77 2.12
CA GLU A 64 -26.79 19.19 3.33
C GLU A 64 -28.27 19.42 3.01
N GLY A 65 -29.15 18.67 3.67
CA GLY A 65 -30.61 18.76 3.47
C GLY A 65 -31.29 17.60 2.74
N LYS A 66 -30.55 16.62 2.16
CA LYS A 66 -31.18 15.36 1.72
C LYS A 66 -31.15 14.33 2.84
N GLY A 67 -32.28 14.24 3.56
CA GLY A 67 -32.65 13.22 4.55
C GLY A 67 -31.52 12.36 5.09
N ARG A 68 -31.02 12.69 6.29
CA ARG A 68 -30.23 11.75 7.08
C ARG A 68 -31.07 10.47 7.23
N ARG A 69 -30.47 9.30 7.07
CA ARG A 69 -31.10 8.05 7.51
C ARG A 69 -31.60 8.27 8.94
N PRO A 70 -32.87 7.99 9.26
CA PRO A 70 -33.33 8.04 10.65
C PRO A 70 -32.34 7.22 11.49
N LEU A 71 -31.69 7.88 12.46
CA LEU A 71 -30.71 7.23 13.35
C LEU A 71 -31.39 6.30 14.35
N GLU A 72 -32.72 6.41 14.45
CA GLU A 72 -33.56 5.55 15.27
C GLU A 72 -33.86 4.26 14.49
N ILE A 73 -33.15 3.20 14.85
CA ILE A 73 -33.37 1.85 14.32
C ILE A 73 -34.65 1.34 14.98
N VAL A 74 -35.79 1.49 14.31
CA VAL A 74 -37.04 0.87 14.73
C VAL A 74 -36.99 -0.61 14.35
N PRO A 75 -37.18 -1.57 15.27
CA PRO A 75 -37.24 -2.99 14.92
C PRO A 75 -38.41 -3.24 13.96
N GLY A 76 -38.10 -3.55 12.70
CA GLY A 76 -39.08 -3.80 11.64
C GLY A 76 -38.42 -3.91 10.28
N VAL A 77 -39.11 -4.50 9.31
CA VAL A 77 -38.71 -4.43 7.90
C VAL A 77 -39.27 -3.13 7.33
N ASP A 78 -38.42 -2.33 6.70
CA ASP A 78 -38.84 -1.08 6.05
C ASP A 78 -39.93 -1.37 5.00
N VAL A 79 -41.15 -0.89 5.26
CA VAL A 79 -42.31 -1.13 4.38
C VAL A 79 -42.27 -0.25 3.13
N GLN A 80 -41.43 0.79 3.11
CA GLN A 80 -41.27 1.70 1.98
C GLN A 80 -39.79 1.81 1.58
N PRO A 81 -39.46 1.66 0.29
CA PRO A 81 -38.10 1.83 -0.18
C PRO A 81 -37.65 3.28 0.02
N PHE A 82 -36.48 3.46 0.65
CA PHE A 82 -35.85 4.77 0.89
C PHE A 82 -35.42 5.49 -0.41
N VAL A 83 -35.47 4.77 -1.52
CA VAL A 83 -35.07 5.22 -2.85
C VAL A 83 -36.28 5.11 -3.77
N SER A 84 -36.52 6.17 -4.54
CA SER A 84 -37.61 6.16 -5.51
C SER A 84 -37.36 5.06 -6.56
N PRO A 85 -38.34 4.18 -6.84
CA PRO A 85 -38.20 3.12 -7.83
C PRO A 85 -37.80 3.65 -9.23
N GLU A 86 -38.23 4.86 -9.57
CA GLU A 86 -37.93 5.51 -10.84
C GLU A 86 -36.44 5.77 -11.09
N LYS A 87 -35.62 5.87 -10.03
CA LYS A 87 -34.17 6.06 -10.19
C LYS A 87 -33.47 4.81 -10.72
N PHE A 88 -34.02 3.63 -10.49
CA PHE A 88 -33.48 2.36 -10.97
C PHE A 88 -33.83 2.07 -12.42
N ARG A 89 -34.91 2.67 -12.96
CA ARG A 89 -35.28 2.53 -14.37
C ARG A 89 -34.16 2.91 -15.34
N LYS A 90 -33.26 3.82 -14.93
CA LYS A 90 -32.11 4.24 -15.72
C LYS A 90 -31.00 3.19 -15.80
N LEU A 91 -31.00 2.20 -14.91
CA LEU A 91 -30.05 1.09 -14.89
C LEU A 91 -30.60 -0.15 -15.64
N ASP A 92 -31.92 -0.26 -15.77
CA ASP A 92 -32.55 -1.35 -16.52
C ASP A 92 -32.37 -1.22 -18.04
N HIS A 93 -32.07 -0.01 -18.53
CA HIS A 93 -31.73 0.24 -19.94
C HIS A 93 -30.22 0.16 -20.14
N VAL A 94 -29.67 -1.05 -20.06
CA VAL A 94 -28.38 -1.35 -20.70
C VAL A 94 -28.72 -1.89 -22.09
N GLU A 95 -28.50 -1.09 -23.13
CA GLU A 95 -28.57 -1.62 -24.48
C GLU A 95 -27.51 -2.73 -24.61
N PRO A 96 -27.88 -3.93 -25.09
CA PRO A 96 -26.92 -5.00 -25.26
C PRO A 96 -25.82 -4.53 -26.20
N VAL A 97 -24.57 -4.51 -25.71
CA VAL A 97 -23.40 -4.17 -26.51
C VAL A 97 -23.29 -5.22 -27.62
N GLU A 98 -23.55 -4.81 -28.87
CA GLU A 98 -23.24 -5.64 -30.03
C GLU A 98 -21.74 -5.93 -30.02
N ARG A 99 -21.38 -7.20 -29.85
CA ARG A 99 -19.97 -7.63 -29.92
C ARG A 99 -19.58 -7.58 -31.40
N PRO A 100 -18.54 -6.83 -31.79
CA PRO A 100 -18.10 -6.85 -33.17
C PRO A 100 -17.66 -8.28 -33.54
N GLU A 101 -18.24 -8.82 -34.62
CA GLU A 101 -17.81 -10.08 -35.20
C GLU A 101 -16.33 -9.95 -35.58
N ARG A 102 -15.52 -10.86 -35.06
CA ARG A 102 -14.12 -10.96 -35.46
C ARG A 102 -14.11 -11.61 -36.84
N GLU A 103 -13.81 -10.82 -37.87
CA GLU A 103 -13.47 -11.35 -39.18
C GLU A 103 -12.22 -12.25 -39.05
N LEU A 104 -12.34 -13.47 -39.57
CA LEU A 104 -11.29 -14.50 -39.63
C LEU A 104 -10.40 -14.30 -40.85
#